data_AF-A0A255RCZ5-F1
#
_entry.id   AF-A0A255RCZ5-F1
#
_cell.length_a   1.000
_cell.length_b   1.000
_cell.length_c   1.000
_cell.angle_alpha   90.00
_cell.angle_beta   90.00
_cell.angle_gamma   90.00
#
_symmetry.space_group_name_H-M   'P 1'
#
loop_
_entity.id
_entity.type
_entity.pdbx_description
1 polymer ?
#
loop_
_entity_poly.entity_id
_entity_poly.type
_entity_poly.pdbx_seq_one_letter_code
_entity_poly.pdbx_strand_id
1 'polypeptide(L)'
;MKKHYYTQVDEFLCDDDFIRYVLDRDTSMVSRWETYITAPYRAHHAFLTACDILMHLDDSSLLSSEEAGRLKERIFLFLGKKSR
;
A
#
# COMPACT_ATOMS: atom_id res chain seq x y z
N MET A 1 -0.48 14.81 -23.34
CA MET A 1 0.26 14.11 -22.26
C MET A 1 0.42 12.66 -22.68
N LYS A 2 1.66 12.14 -22.77
CA LYS A 2 1.87 10.72 -23.03
C LYS A 2 1.27 9.95 -21.85
N LYS A 3 0.30 9.06 -22.11
CA LYS A 3 -0.18 8.12 -21.09
C LYS A 3 1.02 7.25 -20.73
N HIS A 4 1.62 7.49 -19.56
CA HIS A 4 2.68 6.64 -19.05
C HIS A 4 2.06 5.27 -18.80
N TYR A 5 2.47 4.30 -19.59
CA TYR A 5 1.97 2.94 -19.52
C TYR A 5 3.02 2.12 -18.79
N TYR A 6 2.65 1.57 -17.64
CA TYR A 6 3.56 0.80 -16.81
C TYR A 6 3.72 -0.60 -17.37
N THR A 7 4.96 -1.06 -17.41
CA THR A 7 5.33 -2.38 -17.95
C THR A 7 6.24 -3.15 -17.01
N GLN A 8 6.63 -2.54 -15.88
CA GLN A 8 7.46 -3.13 -14.85
C GLN A 8 6.80 -2.97 -13.47
N VAL A 9 7.12 -3.88 -12.56
CA VAL A 9 6.48 -3.96 -11.23
C VAL A 9 6.85 -2.75 -10.36
N ASP A 10 8.10 -2.31 -10.41
CA ASP A 10 8.62 -1.16 -9.67
C ASP A 10 7.90 0.15 -10.03
N GLU A 11 7.49 0.33 -11.29
CA GLU A 11 6.69 1.49 -11.72
C GLU A 11 5.35 1.57 -10.96
N PHE A 12 4.73 0.42 -10.68
CA PHE A 12 3.50 0.36 -9.88
C PHE A 12 3.78 0.56 -8.38
N LEU A 13 4.82 -0.08 -7.85
CA LEU A 13 5.16 0.00 -6.43
C LEU A 13 5.72 1.36 -5.99
N CYS A 14 6.08 2.24 -6.94
CA CYS A 14 6.48 3.61 -6.67
C CYS A 14 5.35 4.65 -6.90
N ASP A 15 4.15 4.23 -7.31
CA ASP A 15 3.02 5.13 -7.57
C ASP A 15 2.05 5.13 -6.37
N ASP A 16 2.04 6.22 -5.61
CA ASP A 16 1.19 6.38 -4.42
C ASP A 16 -0.32 6.21 -4.73
N ASP A 17 -0.77 6.62 -5.92
CA ASP A 17 -2.18 6.47 -6.31
C ASP A 17 -2.51 5.00 -6.59
N PHE A 18 -1.54 4.23 -7.10
CA PHE A 18 -1.70 2.78 -7.26
C PHE A 18 -1.73 2.06 -5.91
N ILE A 19 -0.82 2.44 -5.00
CA ILE A 19 -0.76 1.86 -3.65
C ILE A 19 -2.08 2.12 -2.90
N ARG A 20 -2.60 3.36 -2.93
CA ARG A 20 -3.91 3.70 -2.35
C ARG A 20 -5.06 2.96 -3.00
N TYR A 21 -5.01 2.77 -4.32
CA TYR A 21 -6.02 1.98 -5.03
C TYR A 21 -6.06 0.51 -4.53
N VAL A 22 -4.90 -0.12 -4.32
CA VAL A 22 -4.83 -1.53 -3.90
C VAL A 22 -5.08 -1.69 -2.39
N LEU A 23 -4.43 -0.89 -1.55
CA LEU A 23 -4.47 -1.04 -0.09
C LEU A 23 -5.70 -0.37 0.54
N ASP A 24 -5.98 0.87 0.16
CA ASP A 24 -7.06 1.68 0.76
C ASP A 24 -8.39 1.53 0.01
N ARG A 25 -8.40 0.76 -1.08
CA ARG A 25 -9.54 0.60 -2.01
C ARG A 25 -10.05 1.94 -2.54
N ASP A 26 -9.16 2.91 -2.73
CA ASP A 26 -9.53 4.21 -3.30
C ASP A 26 -9.99 4.03 -4.76
N THR A 27 -11.24 4.43 -5.03
CA THR A 27 -11.87 4.30 -6.35
C THR A 27 -11.69 5.53 -7.25
N SER A 28 -11.03 6.58 -6.76
CA SER A 28 -10.83 7.85 -7.47
C SER A 28 -10.20 7.69 -8.86
N MET A 29 -9.31 6.70 -9.04
CA MET A 29 -8.66 6.39 -10.30
C MET A 29 -8.92 4.95 -10.79
N VAL A 30 -10.03 4.32 -10.38
CA VAL A 30 -10.33 2.91 -10.74
C VAL A 30 -10.23 2.68 -12.26
N SER A 31 -10.78 3.62 -13.05
CA SER A 31 -10.80 3.54 -14.51
C SER A 31 -9.40 3.57 -15.14
N ARG A 32 -8.40 4.16 -14.48
CA ARG A 32 -7.00 4.15 -14.93
C ARG A 32 -6.42 2.75 -14.73
N TRP A 33 -6.64 2.16 -13.56
CA TRP A 33 -6.03 0.89 -13.16
C TRP A 33 -6.68 -0.31 -13.84
N GLU A 34 -7.99 -0.28 -14.07
CA GLU A 34 -8.71 -1.35 -14.80
C GLU A 34 -8.25 -1.50 -16.25
N THR A 35 -7.63 -0.47 -16.85
CA THR A 35 -7.04 -0.60 -18.19
C THR A 35 -5.90 -1.64 -18.25
N TYR A 36 -5.29 -1.98 -17.11
CA TYR A 36 -4.25 -3.00 -17.01
C TYR A 36 -4.80 -4.43 -16.96
N ILE A 37 -6.12 -4.60 -16.78
CA ILE A 37 -6.79 -5.92 -16.81
C ILE A 37 -6.80 -6.48 -18.24
N THR A 38 -7.02 -5.63 -19.23
CA THR A 38 -7.07 -6.03 -20.66
C THR A 38 -5.80 -5.65 -21.42
N ALA A 39 -4.71 -5.38 -20.69
CA ALA A 39 -3.44 -4.93 -21.24
C ALA A 39 -2.67 -6.04 -21.98
N PRO A 40 -1.70 -5.66 -22.84
CA PRO A 40 -0.70 -6.60 -23.33
C PRO A 40 0.00 -7.32 -22.16
N TYR A 41 0.35 -8.60 -22.40
CA TYR A 41 0.83 -9.54 -21.38
C TYR A 41 1.81 -8.93 -20.36
N ARG A 42 2.81 -8.19 -20.83
CA ARG A 42 3.84 -7.62 -19.95
C ARG A 42 3.27 -6.65 -18.91
N ALA A 43 2.40 -5.73 -19.33
CA ALA A 43 1.80 -4.75 -18.45
C ALA A 43 0.74 -5.37 -17.54
N HIS A 44 -0.06 -6.30 -18.07
CA HIS A 44 -1.02 -7.07 -17.29
C HIS A 44 -0.34 -7.88 -16.17
N HIS A 45 0.74 -8.59 -16.52
CA HIS A 45 1.52 -9.37 -15.56
C HIS A 45 2.15 -8.48 -14.50
N ALA A 46 2.78 -7.36 -14.88
CA ALA A 46 3.37 -6.43 -13.92
C ALA A 46 2.33 -5.87 -12.94
N PHE A 47 1.15 -5.51 -13.43
CA PHE A 47 0.02 -5.06 -12.61
C PHE A 47 -0.43 -6.12 -11.60
N LEU A 48 -0.67 -7.36 -12.06
CA LEU A 48 -1.09 -8.45 -11.16
C LEU A 48 -0.02 -8.77 -10.11
N THR A 49 1.26 -8.81 -10.50
CA THR A 49 2.36 -9.03 -9.56
C THR A 49 2.45 -7.91 -8.52
N ALA A 50 2.28 -6.65 -8.91
CA ALA A 50 2.29 -5.54 -7.96
C ALA A 50 1.10 -5.60 -6.98
N CYS A 51 -0.10 -5.93 -7.47
CA CYS A 51 -1.27 -6.17 -6.61
C CYS A 51 -1.02 -7.32 -5.63
N ASP A 52 -0.45 -8.42 -6.10
CA ASP A 52 -0.14 -9.59 -5.28
C ASP A 52 0.88 -9.25 -4.18
N ILE A 53 1.96 -8.53 -4.53
CA ILE A 53 2.95 -8.04 -3.56
C ILE A 53 2.28 -7.14 -2.51
N LEU A 54 1.46 -6.18 -2.92
CA LEU A 54 0.82 -5.26 -1.98
C LEU A 54 -0.22 -5.95 -1.08
N MET A 55 -0.99 -6.90 -1.61
CA MET A 55 -1.98 -7.65 -0.83
C MET A 55 -1.36 -8.70 0.11
N HIS A 56 -0.15 -9.16 -0.21
CA HIS A 56 0.63 -10.10 0.62
C HIS A 56 1.86 -9.44 1.24
N LEU A 57 1.92 -8.11 1.30
CA LEU A 57 2.75 -7.43 2.27
C LEU A 57 2.17 -7.87 3.59
N ASP A 58 2.81 -8.86 4.21
CA ASP A 58 2.38 -9.41 5.47
C ASP A 58 1.98 -8.23 6.35
N ASP A 59 0.76 -8.28 6.86
CA ASP A 59 0.31 -7.61 8.07
C ASP A 59 1.12 -8.16 9.27
N SER A 60 2.44 -8.29 9.09
CA SER A 60 3.44 -8.05 10.10
C SER A 60 3.13 -6.66 10.62
N SER A 61 2.14 -6.62 11.51
CA SER A 61 2.09 -5.66 12.57
C SER A 61 3.54 -5.55 13.03
N LEU A 62 4.22 -4.45 12.66
CA LEU A 62 5.63 -4.22 13.00
C LEU A 62 5.87 -4.42 14.50
N LEU A 63 4.77 -4.36 15.25
CA LEU A 63 4.62 -4.70 16.64
C LEU A 63 3.56 -5.80 16.74
N SER A 64 3.91 -6.94 17.33
CA SER A 64 2.94 -7.86 17.92
C SER A 64 1.96 -7.12 18.83
N SER A 65 0.79 -7.72 19.12
CA SER A 65 -0.20 -7.14 20.05
C SER A 65 0.42 -6.76 21.41
N GLU A 66 1.41 -7.51 21.86
CA GLU A 66 2.17 -7.24 23.09
C GLU A 66 3.07 -6.00 22.94
N GLU A 67 3.80 -5.89 21.83
CA GLU A 67 4.65 -4.73 21.53
C GLU A 67 3.83 -3.45 21.31
N ALA A 68 2.67 -3.56 20.67
CA ALA A 68 1.71 -2.46 20.54
C ALA A 68 1.18 -2.02 21.91
N GLY A 69 0.87 -2.98 22.80
CA GLY A 69 0.49 -2.72 24.20
C GLY A 69 1.57 -1.98 24.98
N ARG A 70 2.82 -2.46 24.93
CA ARG A 70 3.98 -1.80 25.56
C ARG A 70 4.24 -0.40 25.02
N LEU A 71 4.11 -0.21 23.71
CA LEU A 71 4.28 1.10 23.10
C LEU A 71 3.20 2.08 23.57
N LYS A 72 1.95 1.62 23.63
CA LYS A 72 0.81 2.41 24.14
C LYS A 72 1.04 2.83 25.59
N GLU A 73 1.46 1.92 26.47
CA GLU A 73 1.80 2.24 27.86
C GLU A 73 2.93 3.27 27.97
N ARG A 74 4.00 3.12 27.17
CA ARG A 74 5.11 4.09 27.14
C ARG A 74 4.66 5.49 26.72
N ILE A 75 3.80 5.59 25.70
CA ILE A 75 3.24 6.86 25.24
C ILE A 75 2.37 7.48 26.34
N PHE A 76 1.49 6.70 26.97
CA PHE A 76 0.65 7.16 28.08
C PHE A 76 1.49 7.64 29.27
N LEU A 77 2.53 6.92 29.67
CA LEU A 77 3.43 7.34 30.76
C LEU A 77 4.19 8.62 30.40
N PHE A 78 4.65 8.75 29.16
CA PHE A 78 5.37 9.94 28.70
C PHE A 78 4.46 11.18 28.64
N LEU A 79 3.23 11.03 28.15
CA LEU A 79 2.24 12.12 28.08
C LEU A 79 1.63 12.45 29.46
N GLY A 80 1.39 11.44 30.29
CA GLY A 80 0.91 11.60 31.67
C GLY A 80 1.90 12.34 32.55
N LYS A 81 3.22 12.12 32.37
CA LYS A 81 4.27 12.89 33.05
C LYS A 81 4.34 14.37 32.65
N LYS A 82 3.64 14.79 31.58
CA LYS A 82 3.55 16.20 31.17
C LYS A 82 2.39 16.96 31.83
N SER A 83 1.50 16.28 32.54
CA SER A 83 0.44 16.91 33.33
C SER A 83 0.66 16.62 34.82
N ARG A 84 1.38 17.54 35.47
CA ARG A 84 1.41 17.86 36.91
C ARG A 84 1.14 16.74 37.91
#